data_AF-A0A087G2N0-F1
#
_entry.id   AF-A0A087G2N0-F1
#
_cell.length_a   1.000
_cell.length_b   1.000
_cell.length_c   1.000
_cell.angle_alpha   90.00
_cell.angle_beta   90.00
_cell.angle_gamma   90.00
#
_symmetry.space_group_name_H-M   'P 1'
#
loop_
_entity.id
_entity.type
_entity.pdbx_description
1 polymer ?
#
loop_
_entity_poly.entity_id
_entity_poly.type
_entity_poly.pdbx_seq_one_letter_code
_entity_poly.pdbx_strand_id
1 'polypeptide(L)'
;MLKQSGLGHKGAALAISVSYWLNVILLSCYVKFSASCAQTWTGFSMEALSHIPAFMKLGFPSAVMYCLELWAFQLLVLLSGLLPNPVLETSTLSICLNTSLLVYMIPVGLGGTASTRISNELGAGNPKGAKLAVRVVIAIVAVEGIMIGSVLLAIRNKLGYAFSSDPQVIKYVASMIPIVAAGNFLDGFQCVLSGVARGCGWQKIGACVNLGSYYLVGVPLGLLLGFHLHFGGRVRSTL
;
A
#
# COMPACT_ATOMS: atom_id res chain seq x y z
N MET A 1 -17.97 18.46 -4.59
CA MET A 1 -17.17 19.12 -3.54
C MET A 1 -16.18 20.17 -4.06
N LEU A 2 -15.39 19.95 -5.13
CA LEU A 2 -14.42 20.95 -5.62
C LEU A 2 -15.00 22.22 -6.30
N LYS A 3 -16.25 22.18 -6.76
CA LYS A 3 -16.89 23.30 -7.46
C LYS A 3 -17.60 24.31 -6.55
N GLN A 4 -17.86 23.99 -5.28
CA GLN A 4 -18.73 24.81 -4.43
C GLN A 4 -18.02 25.95 -3.70
N SER A 5 -16.70 25.84 -3.47
CA SER A 5 -15.91 26.85 -2.75
C SER A 5 -15.11 27.80 -3.65
N GLY A 6 -15.20 27.67 -4.98
CA GLY A 6 -14.50 28.54 -5.94
C GLY A 6 -12.97 28.39 -6.00
N LEU A 7 -12.34 27.70 -5.05
CA LEU A 7 -10.89 27.56 -4.94
C LEU A 7 -10.28 26.40 -5.78
N GLY A 8 -11.10 25.52 -6.36
CA GLY A 8 -10.64 24.43 -7.22
C GLY A 8 -9.52 23.58 -6.60
N HIS A 9 -8.46 23.29 -7.36
CA HIS A 9 -7.33 22.47 -6.90
C HIS A 9 -6.51 23.14 -5.77
N LYS A 10 -6.48 24.49 -5.71
CA LYS A 10 -5.80 25.21 -4.63
C LYS A 10 -6.50 24.98 -3.29
N GLY A 11 -7.83 24.89 -3.31
CA GLY A 11 -8.65 24.58 -2.14
C GLY A 11 -8.36 23.17 -1.60
N ALA A 12 -8.17 22.19 -2.49
CA ALA A 12 -7.80 20.83 -2.09
C ALA A 12 -6.42 20.79 -1.40
N ALA A 13 -5.41 21.46 -1.98
CA ALA A 13 -4.09 21.54 -1.38
C ALA A 13 -4.11 22.22 0.00
N LEU A 14 -4.88 23.31 0.14
CA LEU A 14 -5.05 23.99 1.42
C LEU A 14 -5.74 23.10 2.45
N ALA A 15 -6.81 22.41 2.07
CA ALA A 15 -7.55 21.53 2.97
C ALA A 15 -6.67 20.37 3.49
N ILE A 16 -5.83 19.78 2.62
CA ILE A 16 -4.87 18.74 3.02
C ILE A 16 -3.85 19.31 4.02
N SER A 17 -3.28 20.48 3.72
CA SER A 17 -2.31 21.14 4.60
C SER A 17 -2.91 21.43 5.99
N VAL A 18 -4.10 22.01 6.04
CA VAL A 18 -4.81 22.30 7.30
C VAL A 18 -5.12 21.02 8.05
N SER A 19 -5.55 19.95 7.37
CA SER A 19 -5.85 18.66 8.00
C SER A 19 -4.61 18.05 8.66
N TYR A 20 -3.45 18.13 8.02
CA TYR A 20 -2.20 17.65 8.60
C TYR A 20 -1.75 18.49 9.81
N TRP A 21 -1.84 19.81 9.73
CA TRP A 21 -1.52 20.67 10.87
C TRP A 21 -2.45 20.43 12.06
N LEU A 22 -3.75 20.26 11.81
CA LEU A 22 -4.70 19.89 12.85
C LEU A 22 -4.35 18.56 13.50
N ASN A 23 -3.96 17.55 12.70
CA ASN A 23 -3.50 16.26 13.24
C ASN A 23 -2.28 16.43 14.16
N VAL A 24 -1.27 17.19 13.72
CA VAL A 24 -0.07 17.50 14.52
C VAL A 24 -0.44 18.18 15.83
N ILE A 25 -1.32 19.19 15.79
CA ILE A 25 -1.76 19.93 16.99
C ILE A 25 -2.48 18.98 17.94
N LEU A 26 -3.46 18.21 17.46
CA LEU A 26 -4.23 17.28 18.28
C LEU A 26 -3.32 16.22 18.94
N LEU A 27 -2.39 15.64 18.19
CA LEU A 27 -1.45 14.65 18.72
C LEU A 27 -0.49 15.28 19.74
N SER A 28 -0.01 16.49 19.48
CA SER A 28 0.87 17.22 20.41
C SER A 28 0.15 17.56 21.72
N CYS A 29 -1.11 18.00 21.63
CA CYS A 29 -1.97 18.20 22.80
C CYS A 29 -2.18 16.89 23.56
N TYR A 30 -2.48 15.79 22.86
CA TYR A 30 -2.67 14.49 23.48
C TYR A 30 -1.42 14.03 24.24
N VAL A 31 -0.24 14.07 23.61
CA VAL A 31 1.03 13.68 24.24
C VAL A 31 1.35 14.56 25.45
N LYS A 32 1.08 15.88 25.38
CA LYS A 32 1.38 16.81 26.46
C LYS A 32 0.43 16.72 27.65
N PHE A 33 -0.86 16.48 27.41
CA PHE A 33 -1.90 16.53 28.45
C PHE A 33 -2.37 15.16 28.94
N SER A 34 -2.11 14.08 28.21
CA SER A 34 -2.54 12.73 28.60
C SER A 34 -1.63 12.14 29.67
N ALA A 35 -2.23 11.67 30.76
CA ALA A 35 -1.53 10.91 31.81
C ALA A 35 -0.87 9.62 31.27
N SER A 36 -1.39 9.06 30.16
CA SER A 36 -0.83 7.85 29.54
C SER A 36 0.57 8.07 28.95
N CYS A 37 0.92 9.30 28.59
CA CYS A 37 2.20 9.64 27.98
C CYS A 37 3.22 10.20 29.00
N ALA A 38 2.84 10.36 30.27
CA ALA A 38 3.67 11.00 31.28
C ALA A 38 5.00 10.26 31.54
N GLN A 39 5.03 8.94 31.36
CA GLN A 39 6.25 8.14 31.52
C GLN A 39 7.14 8.11 30.27
N THR A 40 6.56 8.35 29.08
CA THR A 40 7.26 8.25 27.79
C THR A 40 7.73 9.60 27.26
N TRP A 41 7.08 10.69 27.67
CA TRP A 41 7.38 12.04 27.21
C TRP A 41 8.10 12.84 28.31
N THR A 42 9.39 13.09 28.11
CA THR A 42 10.24 13.84 29.06
C THR A 42 10.47 15.30 28.63
N GLY A 43 9.72 15.79 27.64
CA GLY A 43 9.87 17.14 27.09
C GLY A 43 10.92 17.22 25.97
N PHE A 44 11.19 18.45 25.52
CA PHE A 44 12.19 18.69 24.48
C PHE A 44 13.60 18.66 25.08
N SER A 45 14.46 17.78 24.58
CA SER A 45 15.87 17.68 24.94
C SER A 45 16.73 17.62 23.68
N MET A 46 17.91 18.26 23.72
CA MET A 46 18.92 18.14 22.66
C MET A 46 19.49 16.72 22.55
N GLU A 47 19.32 15.88 23.59
CA GLU A 47 19.67 14.45 23.55
C GLU A 47 18.85 13.66 22.52
N ALA A 48 17.65 14.14 22.15
CA ALA A 48 16.87 13.52 21.08
C ALA A 48 17.61 13.62 19.72
N LEU A 49 18.41 14.68 19.53
CA LEU A 49 19.15 14.88 18.28
C LEU A 49 20.39 13.96 18.17
N SER A 50 20.94 13.48 19.30
CA SER A 50 22.12 12.61 19.28
C SER A 50 21.83 11.23 18.69
N HIS A 51 20.57 10.79 18.70
CA HIS A 51 20.14 9.48 18.19
C HIS A 51 19.69 9.50 16.73
N ILE A 52 19.72 10.66 16.06
CA ILE A 52 19.35 10.81 14.65
C ILE A 52 20.12 9.85 13.73
N PRO A 53 21.46 9.68 13.85
CA PRO A 53 22.18 8.77 12.96
C PRO A 53 21.72 7.31 13.09
N ALA A 54 21.43 6.87 14.33
CA ALA A 54 20.91 5.53 14.58
C ALA A 54 19.49 5.35 14.00
N PHE A 55 18.63 6.35 14.17
CA PHE A 55 17.31 6.39 13.55
C PHE A 55 17.41 6.32 12.02
N MET A 56 18.28 7.13 11.41
CA MET A 56 18.47 7.17 9.95
C MET A 56 18.95 5.83 9.39
N LYS A 57 19.80 5.09 10.12
CA LYS A 57 20.28 3.76 9.73
C LYS A 57 19.16 2.71 9.56
N LEU A 58 18.00 2.93 10.21
CA LEU A 58 16.80 2.11 10.10
C LEU A 58 15.74 2.79 9.19
N GLY A 59 15.49 4.07 9.41
CA GLY A 59 14.51 4.86 8.68
C GLY A 59 14.78 4.90 7.18
N PHE A 60 16.03 5.08 6.75
CA PHE A 60 16.37 5.16 5.33
C PHE A 60 16.09 3.83 4.58
N PRO A 61 16.59 2.66 5.02
CA PRO A 61 16.20 1.38 4.41
C PRO A 61 14.69 1.14 4.39
N SER A 62 13.98 1.51 5.46
CA SER A 62 12.52 1.37 5.51
C SER A 62 11.79 2.27 4.50
N ALA A 63 12.24 3.52 4.36
CA ALA A 63 11.71 4.46 3.37
C ALA A 63 11.97 3.95 1.94
N VAL A 64 13.19 3.46 1.67
CA VAL A 64 13.54 2.86 0.38
C VAL A 64 12.67 1.64 0.09
N MET A 65 12.48 0.74 1.07
CA MET A 65 11.65 -0.46 0.90
C MET A 65 10.21 -0.11 0.49
N TYR A 66 9.62 0.92 1.12
CA TYR A 66 8.27 1.39 0.82
C TYR A 66 8.18 2.15 -0.51
N CYS A 67 9.14 3.05 -0.79
CA CYS A 67 9.17 3.81 -2.03
C CYS A 67 9.39 2.93 -3.26
N LEU A 68 10.29 1.94 -3.18
CA LEU A 68 10.55 1.01 -4.28
C LEU A 68 9.30 0.21 -4.68
N GLU A 69 8.53 -0.24 -3.70
CA GLU A 69 7.27 -0.93 -3.92
C GLU A 69 6.27 -0.02 -4.67
N LEU A 70 6.03 1.18 -4.15
CA LEU A 70 5.12 2.14 -4.78
C LEU A 70 5.59 2.59 -6.17
N TRP A 71 6.88 2.82 -6.36
CA TRP A 71 7.42 3.25 -7.65
C TRP A 71 7.36 2.15 -8.70
N ALA A 72 7.56 0.89 -8.33
CA ALA A 72 7.35 -0.23 -9.24
C ALA A 72 5.91 -0.28 -9.75
N PHE A 73 4.92 -0.09 -8.88
CA PHE A 73 3.53 0.03 -9.29
C PHE A 73 3.30 1.20 -10.25
N GLN A 74 3.76 2.41 -9.91
CA GLN A 74 3.60 3.60 -10.76
C GLN A 74 4.26 3.41 -12.14
N LEU A 75 5.41 2.76 -12.19
CA LEU A 75 6.11 2.47 -13.44
C LEU A 75 5.29 1.52 -14.33
N LEU A 76 4.66 0.50 -13.76
CA LEU A 76 3.74 -0.38 -14.51
C LEU A 76 2.50 0.38 -15.04
N VAL A 77 1.95 1.33 -14.26
CA VAL A 77 0.85 2.19 -14.72
C VAL A 77 1.29 3.03 -15.92
N LEU A 78 2.46 3.69 -15.82
CA LEU A 78 2.97 4.54 -16.90
C LEU A 78 3.25 3.73 -18.17
N LEU A 79 3.85 2.55 -18.03
CA LEU A 79 4.09 1.64 -19.16
C LEU A 79 2.79 1.16 -19.81
N SER A 80 1.73 0.99 -19.01
CA SER A 80 0.45 0.58 -19.57
C SER A 80 -0.20 1.63 -20.49
N GLY A 81 0.13 2.91 -20.31
CA GLY A 81 -0.30 3.99 -21.20
C GLY A 81 0.30 3.91 -22.61
N LEU A 82 1.30 3.05 -22.83
CA LEU A 82 1.91 2.80 -24.13
C LEU A 82 1.23 1.66 -24.92
N LEU A 83 0.15 1.06 -24.39
CA LEU A 83 -0.59 0.00 -25.08
C LEU A 83 -1.45 0.55 -26.24
N PRO A 84 -1.80 -0.29 -27.24
CA PRO A 84 -2.42 0.14 -28.49
C PRO A 84 -3.78 0.85 -28.39
N ASN A 85 -4.52 0.66 -27.28
CA ASN A 85 -5.76 1.36 -27.01
C ASN A 85 -5.66 2.18 -25.70
N PRO A 86 -4.93 3.32 -25.73
CA PRO A 86 -4.48 3.99 -24.53
C PRO A 86 -5.63 4.54 -23.67
N VAL A 87 -6.75 4.97 -24.26
CA VAL A 87 -7.87 5.52 -23.48
C VAL A 87 -8.60 4.42 -22.71
N LEU A 88 -8.96 3.32 -23.37
CA LEU A 88 -9.69 2.21 -22.75
C LEU A 88 -8.82 1.49 -21.69
N GLU A 89 -7.56 1.20 -22.03
CA GLU A 89 -6.60 0.53 -21.14
C GLU A 89 -6.28 1.40 -19.93
N THR A 90 -5.94 2.68 -20.14
CA THR A 90 -5.59 3.59 -19.02
C THR A 90 -6.78 3.81 -18.09
N SER A 91 -8.00 4.00 -18.62
CA SER A 91 -9.19 4.15 -17.77
C SER A 91 -9.48 2.89 -16.95
N THR A 92 -9.41 1.71 -17.57
CA THR A 92 -9.64 0.44 -16.90
C THR A 92 -8.59 0.18 -15.82
N LEU A 93 -7.32 0.36 -16.15
CA LEU A 93 -6.21 0.20 -15.21
C LEU A 93 -6.30 1.20 -14.07
N SER A 94 -6.65 2.46 -14.34
CA SER A 94 -6.85 3.47 -13.29
C SER A 94 -7.93 3.06 -12.29
N ILE A 95 -9.04 2.47 -12.76
CA ILE A 95 -10.11 1.96 -11.88
C ILE A 95 -9.62 0.76 -11.07
N CYS A 96 -8.93 -0.19 -11.72
CA CYS A 96 -8.38 -1.37 -11.05
C CYS A 96 -7.35 -0.97 -9.98
N LEU A 97 -6.46 -0.02 -10.29
CA LEU A 97 -5.44 0.49 -9.38
C LEU A 97 -6.04 1.26 -8.22
N ASN A 98 -7.02 2.12 -8.44
CA ASN A 98 -7.73 2.80 -7.35
C ASN A 98 -8.42 1.78 -6.42
N THR A 99 -9.02 0.74 -7.00
CA THR A 99 -9.63 -0.35 -6.22
C THR A 99 -8.59 -1.11 -5.40
N SER A 100 -7.45 -1.46 -6.01
CA SER A 100 -6.33 -2.10 -5.30
C SER A 100 -5.78 -1.22 -4.18
N LEU A 101 -5.55 0.07 -4.44
CA LEU A 101 -5.02 1.00 -3.43
C LEU A 101 -5.97 1.14 -2.23
N LEU A 102 -7.28 1.14 -2.47
CA LEU A 102 -8.28 1.17 -1.40
C LEU A 102 -8.21 -0.08 -0.53
N VAL A 103 -8.10 -1.26 -1.14
CA VAL A 103 -7.99 -2.54 -0.43
C VAL A 103 -6.65 -2.65 0.31
N TYR A 104 -5.56 -2.23 -0.35
CA TYR A 104 -4.18 -2.30 0.17
C TYR A 104 -3.99 -1.56 1.50
N MET A 105 -4.80 -0.53 1.80
CA MET A 105 -4.73 0.18 3.08
C MET A 105 -5.00 -0.74 4.29
N ILE A 106 -5.79 -1.82 4.11
CA ILE A 106 -6.07 -2.78 5.19
C ILE A 106 -4.81 -3.58 5.55
N PRO A 107 -4.12 -4.28 4.61
CA PRO A 107 -2.82 -4.90 4.87
C PRO A 107 -1.75 -3.95 5.39
N VAL A 108 -1.70 -2.70 4.92
CA VAL A 108 -0.74 -1.70 5.44
C VAL A 108 -0.94 -1.47 6.93
N GLY A 109 -2.20 -1.31 7.35
CA GLY A 109 -2.56 -1.21 8.77
C GLY A 109 -2.11 -2.43 9.57
N LEU A 110 -2.42 -3.64 9.07
CA LEU A 110 -2.02 -4.89 9.70
C LEU A 110 -0.49 -5.03 9.80
N GLY A 111 0.24 -4.68 8.75
CA GLY A 111 1.70 -4.69 8.73
C GLY A 111 2.31 -3.72 9.73
N GLY A 112 1.73 -2.52 9.89
CA GLY A 112 2.11 -1.56 10.92
C GLY A 112 1.85 -2.09 12.34
N THR A 113 0.66 -2.63 12.59
CA THR A 113 0.31 -3.25 13.89
C THR A 113 1.24 -4.42 14.23
N ALA A 114 1.51 -5.31 13.26
CA ALA A 114 2.42 -6.43 13.44
C ALA A 114 3.84 -5.96 13.74
N SER A 115 4.33 -4.96 13.00
CA SER A 115 5.65 -4.36 13.24
C SER A 115 5.76 -3.89 14.69
N THR A 116 4.79 -3.10 15.18
CA THR A 116 4.80 -2.59 16.57
C THR A 116 4.71 -3.72 17.59
N ARG A 117 3.81 -4.70 17.40
CA ARG A 117 3.65 -5.80 18.36
C ARG A 117 4.91 -6.65 18.46
N ILE A 118 5.50 -7.00 17.31
CA ILE A 118 6.72 -7.83 17.25
C ILE A 118 7.91 -7.08 17.85
N SER A 119 8.09 -5.79 17.54
CA SER A 119 9.13 -4.96 18.14
C SER A 119 9.02 -4.93 19.67
N ASN A 120 7.80 -4.80 20.22
CA ASN A 120 7.58 -4.77 21.66
C ASN A 120 7.90 -6.11 22.32
N GLU A 121 7.48 -7.23 21.73
CA GLU A 121 7.77 -8.57 22.25
C GLU A 121 9.28 -8.87 22.21
N LEU A 122 9.96 -8.51 21.12
CA LEU A 122 11.41 -8.68 20.99
C LEU A 122 12.17 -7.76 21.94
N GLY A 123 11.75 -6.51 22.09
CA GLY A 123 12.33 -5.55 23.04
C GLY A 123 12.17 -5.98 24.51
N ALA A 124 11.09 -6.71 24.82
CA ALA A 124 10.87 -7.32 26.13
C ALA A 124 11.61 -8.67 26.33
N GLY A 125 12.38 -9.13 25.34
CA GLY A 125 13.07 -10.43 25.41
C GLY A 125 12.12 -11.64 25.31
N ASN A 126 10.93 -11.48 24.73
CA ASN A 126 9.91 -12.52 24.60
C ASN A 126 9.79 -13.08 23.17
N PRO A 127 10.71 -13.97 22.73
CA PRO A 127 10.68 -14.52 21.37
C PRO A 127 9.46 -15.41 21.11
N LYS A 128 8.84 -15.98 22.15
CA LYS A 128 7.62 -16.78 22.01
C LYS A 128 6.43 -15.89 21.65
N GLY A 129 6.27 -14.75 22.34
CA GLY A 129 5.27 -13.73 22.03
C GLY A 129 5.43 -13.18 20.61
N ALA A 130 6.66 -12.87 20.20
CA ALA A 130 6.95 -12.42 18.84
C ALA A 130 6.53 -13.46 17.77
N LYS A 131 6.87 -14.75 17.96
CA LYS A 131 6.46 -15.83 17.04
C LYS A 131 4.93 -16.00 16.98
N LEU A 132 4.25 -15.86 18.11
CA LEU A 132 2.79 -15.91 18.15
C LEU A 132 2.19 -14.74 17.36
N ALA A 133 2.69 -13.52 17.56
CA ALA A 133 2.23 -12.33 16.83
C ALA A 133 2.38 -12.51 15.30
N VAL A 134 3.49 -13.08 14.84
CA VAL A 134 3.69 -13.42 13.42
C VAL A 134 2.63 -14.41 12.92
N ARG A 135 2.39 -15.52 13.64
CA ARG A 135 1.38 -16.52 13.23
C ARG A 135 -0.02 -15.93 13.17
N VAL A 136 -0.37 -15.11 14.15
CA VAL A 136 -1.69 -14.46 14.23
C VAL A 136 -1.88 -13.50 13.07
N VAL A 137 -0.92 -12.62 12.78
CA VAL A 137 -1.09 -11.67 11.66
C VAL A 137 -1.15 -12.37 10.30
N ILE A 138 -0.39 -13.46 10.11
CA ILE A 138 -0.46 -14.28 8.89
C ILE A 138 -1.85 -14.90 8.73
N ALA A 139 -2.45 -15.40 9.81
CA ALA A 139 -3.82 -15.93 9.76
C ALA A 139 -4.85 -14.82 9.47
N ILE A 140 -4.69 -13.64 10.09
CA ILE A 140 -5.59 -12.50 9.88
C ILE A 140 -5.54 -12.04 8.41
N VAL A 141 -4.35 -11.86 7.82
CA VAL A 141 -4.24 -11.42 6.42
C VAL A 141 -4.74 -12.47 5.44
N ALA A 142 -4.61 -13.77 5.76
CA ALA A 142 -5.20 -14.83 4.96
C ALA A 142 -6.74 -14.72 4.93
N VAL A 143 -7.36 -14.54 6.11
CA VAL A 143 -8.82 -14.40 6.22
C VAL A 143 -9.31 -13.11 5.57
N GLU A 144 -8.61 -12.01 5.82
CA GLU A 144 -8.90 -10.70 5.22
C GLU A 144 -8.83 -10.76 3.69
N GLY A 145 -7.76 -11.31 3.13
CA GLY A 145 -7.61 -11.43 1.69
C GLY A 145 -8.67 -12.33 1.04
N ILE A 146 -9.07 -13.42 1.68
CA ILE A 146 -10.18 -14.27 1.20
C ILE A 146 -11.50 -13.48 1.24
N MET A 147 -11.76 -12.75 2.33
CA MET A 147 -12.98 -11.97 2.50
C MET A 147 -13.07 -10.86 1.44
N ILE A 148 -12.03 -10.03 1.32
CA ILE A 148 -12.01 -8.93 0.35
C ILE A 148 -12.01 -9.46 -1.09
N GLY A 149 -11.23 -10.51 -1.39
CA GLY A 149 -11.24 -11.15 -2.70
C GLY A 149 -12.63 -11.65 -3.08
N SER A 150 -13.35 -12.27 -2.14
CA SER A 150 -14.74 -12.73 -2.35
C SER A 150 -15.69 -11.56 -2.61
N VAL A 151 -15.57 -10.47 -1.85
CA VAL A 151 -16.39 -9.26 -2.05
C VAL A 151 -16.11 -8.65 -3.43
N LEU A 152 -14.84 -8.48 -3.80
CA LEU A 152 -14.44 -7.95 -5.12
C LEU A 152 -15.02 -8.80 -6.26
N LEU A 153 -14.93 -10.13 -6.16
CA LEU A 153 -15.49 -11.04 -7.14
C LEU A 153 -17.02 -10.95 -7.22
N ALA A 154 -17.70 -10.81 -6.08
CA ALA A 154 -19.16 -10.66 -6.04
C ALA A 154 -19.64 -9.35 -6.68
N ILE A 155 -18.89 -8.25 -6.49
CA ILE A 155 -19.24 -6.92 -7.02
C ILE A 155 -18.64 -6.63 -8.40
N ARG A 156 -17.86 -7.56 -8.99
CA ARG A 156 -17.07 -7.31 -10.21
C ARG A 156 -17.85 -6.69 -11.37
N ASN A 157 -19.10 -7.12 -11.56
CA ASN A 157 -19.96 -6.64 -12.65
C ASN A 157 -20.58 -5.26 -12.37
N LYS A 158 -20.58 -4.82 -11.11
CA LYS A 158 -21.16 -3.54 -10.68
C LYS A 158 -20.10 -2.47 -10.42
N LEU A 159 -18.87 -2.87 -10.10
CA LEU A 159 -17.80 -1.97 -9.70
C LEU A 159 -17.47 -0.92 -10.76
N GLY A 160 -17.43 -1.31 -12.04
CA GLY A 160 -17.15 -0.38 -13.15
C GLY A 160 -18.12 0.79 -13.26
N TYR A 161 -19.39 0.58 -12.90
CA TYR A 161 -20.44 1.61 -12.97
C TYR A 161 -20.24 2.76 -11.97
N ALA A 162 -19.46 2.54 -10.90
CA ALA A 162 -19.16 3.60 -9.94
C ALA A 162 -18.16 4.63 -10.49
N PHE A 163 -17.40 4.27 -11.53
CA PHE A 163 -16.29 5.07 -12.06
C PHE A 163 -16.49 5.54 -13.50
N SER A 164 -17.23 4.79 -14.31
CA SER A 164 -17.42 5.11 -15.74
C SER A 164 -18.85 4.82 -16.19
N SER A 165 -19.29 5.60 -17.18
CA SER A 165 -20.54 5.36 -17.92
C SER A 165 -20.32 4.60 -19.23
N ASP A 166 -19.07 4.36 -19.63
CA ASP A 166 -18.72 3.65 -20.86
C ASP A 166 -18.86 2.12 -20.67
N PRO A 167 -19.78 1.46 -21.40
CA PRO A 167 -19.98 0.01 -21.32
C PRO A 167 -18.72 -0.82 -21.63
N GLN A 168 -17.83 -0.34 -22.49
CA GLN A 168 -16.58 -1.04 -22.83
C GLN A 168 -15.63 -1.06 -21.64
N VAL A 169 -15.45 0.08 -20.96
CA VAL A 169 -14.63 0.19 -19.74
C VAL A 169 -15.19 -0.71 -18.65
N ILE A 170 -16.51 -0.66 -18.42
CA ILE A 170 -17.18 -1.45 -17.37
C ILE A 170 -16.96 -2.95 -17.57
N LYS A 171 -17.15 -3.44 -18.81
CA LYS A 171 -16.97 -4.86 -19.14
C LYS A 171 -15.52 -5.28 -18.96
N TYR A 172 -14.57 -4.41 -19.33
CA TYR A 172 -13.15 -4.71 -19.22
C TYR A 172 -12.70 -4.74 -17.75
N VAL A 173 -13.13 -3.77 -16.93
CA VAL A 173 -12.92 -3.79 -15.47
C VAL A 173 -13.43 -5.09 -14.86
N ALA A 174 -14.66 -5.50 -15.17
CA ALA A 174 -15.24 -6.73 -14.63
C ALA A 174 -14.41 -7.99 -14.95
N SER A 175 -13.75 -8.01 -16.12
CA SER A 175 -12.87 -9.10 -16.54
C SER A 175 -11.51 -9.10 -15.82
N MET A 176 -11.02 -7.93 -15.40
CA MET A 176 -9.74 -7.77 -14.71
C MET A 176 -9.85 -8.00 -13.20
N ILE A 177 -11.03 -7.77 -12.59
CA ILE A 177 -11.22 -7.89 -11.14
C ILE A 177 -10.77 -9.24 -10.55
N PRO A 178 -10.94 -10.41 -11.19
CA PRO A 178 -10.38 -11.65 -10.66
C PRO A 178 -8.85 -11.65 -10.54
N ILE A 179 -8.16 -11.06 -11.52
CA ILE A 179 -6.70 -10.90 -11.51
C ILE A 179 -6.31 -9.92 -10.39
N VAL A 180 -7.05 -8.81 -10.27
CA VAL A 180 -6.86 -7.82 -9.21
C VAL A 180 -7.06 -8.44 -7.83
N ALA A 181 -8.09 -9.24 -7.62
CA ALA A 181 -8.36 -9.90 -6.35
C ALA A 181 -7.24 -10.89 -5.96
N ALA A 182 -6.77 -11.70 -6.92
CA ALA A 182 -5.64 -12.59 -6.70
C ALA A 182 -4.33 -11.83 -6.41
N GLY A 183 -4.09 -10.73 -7.12
CA GLY A 183 -2.95 -9.85 -6.89
C GLY A 183 -2.97 -9.24 -5.49
N ASN A 184 -4.09 -8.62 -5.09
CA ASN A 184 -4.24 -8.02 -3.76
C ASN A 184 -4.09 -9.04 -2.63
N PHE A 185 -4.56 -10.29 -2.84
CA PHE A 185 -4.36 -11.36 -1.87
C PHE A 185 -2.87 -11.60 -1.59
N LEU A 186 -2.06 -11.75 -2.65
CA LEU A 186 -0.61 -11.96 -2.51
C LEU A 186 0.09 -10.73 -1.96
N ASP A 187 -0.32 -9.54 -2.42
CA ASP A 187 0.22 -8.26 -1.98
C ASP A 187 -0.04 -8.02 -0.48
N GLY A 188 -1.19 -8.46 0.03
CA GLY A 188 -1.49 -8.43 1.46
C GLY A 188 -0.49 -9.21 2.31
N PHE A 189 -0.13 -10.42 1.90
CA PHE A 189 0.92 -11.19 2.58
C PHE A 189 2.28 -10.50 2.51
N GLN A 190 2.66 -9.99 1.33
CA GLN A 190 3.91 -9.26 1.18
C GLN A 190 3.94 -8.06 2.15
N CYS A 191 2.87 -7.29 2.23
CA CYS A 191 2.79 -6.09 3.06
C CYS A 191 2.95 -6.42 4.56
N VAL A 192 2.25 -7.46 5.02
CA VAL A 192 2.34 -7.94 6.40
C VAL A 192 3.73 -8.51 6.73
N LEU A 193 4.31 -9.32 5.84
CA LEU A 193 5.66 -9.87 6.02
C LEU A 193 6.74 -8.78 6.01
N SER A 194 6.57 -7.75 5.18
CA SER A 194 7.37 -6.52 5.21
C SER A 194 7.23 -5.79 6.55
N GLY A 195 6.02 -5.76 7.13
CA GLY A 195 5.79 -5.29 8.51
C GLY A 195 6.53 -6.12 9.56
N VAL A 196 6.46 -7.44 9.47
CA VAL A 196 7.20 -8.38 10.34
C VAL A 196 8.70 -8.14 10.27
N ALA A 197 9.26 -8.03 9.07
CA ALA A 197 10.69 -7.76 8.87
C ALA A 197 11.10 -6.42 9.48
N ARG A 198 10.27 -5.38 9.36
CA ARG A 198 10.50 -4.08 10.04
C ARG A 198 10.47 -4.22 11.56
N GLY A 199 9.52 -4.97 12.11
CA GLY A 199 9.41 -5.24 13.54
C GLY A 199 10.60 -6.02 14.12
N CYS A 200 11.19 -6.91 13.32
CA CYS A 200 12.41 -7.65 13.69
C CYS A 200 13.71 -6.85 13.48
N GLY A 201 13.64 -5.63 12.91
CA GLY A 201 14.83 -4.85 12.55
C GLY A 201 15.56 -5.36 11.30
N TRP A 202 14.96 -6.24 10.50
CA TRP A 202 15.55 -6.84 9.29
C TRP A 202 15.34 -6.02 8.02
N GLN A 203 15.22 -4.71 8.18
CA GLN A 203 14.84 -3.76 7.14
C GLN A 203 15.81 -3.77 5.95
N LYS A 204 17.11 -3.96 6.21
CA LYS A 204 18.14 -4.05 5.15
C LYS A 204 17.97 -5.28 4.26
N ILE A 205 17.66 -6.43 4.87
CA ILE A 205 17.43 -7.69 4.15
C ILE A 205 16.13 -7.57 3.36
N GLY A 206 15.06 -7.07 3.99
CA GLY A 206 13.79 -6.80 3.34
C GLY A 206 13.92 -5.88 2.13
N ALA A 207 14.67 -4.76 2.26
CA ALA A 207 14.92 -3.84 1.16
C ALA A 207 15.67 -4.50 -0.01
N CYS A 208 16.69 -5.33 0.26
CA CYS A 208 17.43 -6.04 -0.78
C CYS A 208 16.54 -7.05 -1.53
N VAL A 209 15.72 -7.81 -0.79
CA VAL A 209 14.78 -8.77 -1.37
C VAL A 209 13.72 -8.07 -2.20
N ASN A 210 13.11 -6.98 -1.70
CA ASN A 210 12.13 -6.20 -2.46
C ASN A 210 12.74 -5.63 -3.75
N LEU A 211 13.98 -5.14 -3.70
CA LEU A 211 14.66 -4.60 -4.88
C LEU A 211 14.86 -5.69 -5.94
N GLY A 212 15.30 -6.88 -5.54
CA GLY A 212 15.43 -8.03 -6.44
C GLY A 212 14.08 -8.51 -7.00
N SER A 213 13.08 -8.69 -6.14
CA SER A 213 11.78 -9.24 -6.56
C SER A 213 11.03 -8.30 -7.51
N TYR A 214 10.93 -7.02 -7.19
CA TYR A 214 10.18 -6.08 -8.02
C TYR A 214 10.95 -5.66 -9.27
N TYR A 215 12.24 -5.33 -9.18
CA TYR A 215 12.96 -4.72 -10.30
C TYR A 215 13.71 -5.72 -11.18
N LEU A 216 14.21 -6.83 -10.64
CA LEU A 216 14.91 -7.84 -11.46
C LEU A 216 13.97 -8.90 -12.02
N VAL A 217 12.83 -9.15 -11.35
CA VAL A 217 11.87 -10.19 -11.77
C VAL A 217 10.55 -9.55 -12.20
N GLY A 218 9.89 -8.81 -11.32
CA GLY A 218 8.54 -8.28 -11.54
C GLY A 218 8.42 -7.38 -12.77
N VAL A 219 9.26 -6.34 -12.87
CA VAL A 219 9.24 -5.40 -13.99
C VAL A 219 9.59 -6.07 -15.32
N PRO A 220 10.69 -6.86 -15.45
CA PRO A 220 10.98 -7.58 -16.69
C PRO A 220 9.88 -8.56 -17.10
N LEU A 221 9.31 -9.30 -16.16
CA LEU A 221 8.22 -10.24 -16.44
C LEU A 221 6.95 -9.51 -16.88
N GLY A 222 6.63 -8.39 -16.24
CA GLY A 222 5.51 -7.52 -16.62
C GLY A 222 5.66 -6.95 -18.04
N LEU A 223 6.86 -6.49 -18.39
CA LEU A 223 7.18 -6.03 -19.75
C LEU A 223 7.04 -7.16 -20.77
N LEU A 224 7.57 -8.35 -20.47
CA LEU A 224 7.52 -9.51 -21.35
C LEU A 224 6.07 -9.99 -21.56
N LEU A 225 5.26 -10.05 -20.50
CA LEU A 225 3.84 -10.42 -20.59
C LEU A 225 3.01 -9.37 -21.34
N GLY A 226 3.21 -8.09 -21.01
CA GLY A 226 2.45 -6.98 -21.59
C GLY A 226 2.75 -6.74 -23.07
N PHE A 227 4.04 -6.62 -23.41
CA PHE A 227 4.48 -6.19 -24.75
C PHE A 227 4.83 -7.35 -25.67
N HIS A 228 5.52 -8.39 -25.18
CA HIS A 228 5.97 -9.48 -26.06
C HIS A 228 4.89 -10.55 -26.23
N LEU A 229 4.24 -10.97 -25.14
CA LEU A 229 3.19 -11.99 -25.17
C LEU A 229 1.77 -11.43 -25.42
N HIS A 230 1.66 -10.10 -25.62
CA HIS A 230 0.41 -9.39 -25.96
C HIS A 230 -0.76 -9.70 -25.01
N PHE A 231 -0.48 -10.02 -23.74
CA PHE A 231 -1.54 -10.36 -22.79
C PHE A 231 -2.45 -9.16 -22.46
N GLY A 232 -1.93 -7.93 -22.58
CA GLY A 232 -2.71 -6.70 -22.45
C GLY A 232 -3.53 -6.31 -23.68
N GLY A 233 -3.41 -7.06 -24.79
CA GLY A 233 -4.12 -6.81 -26.05
C GLY A 233 -5.14 -7.88 -26.43
N ARG A 234 -5.45 -8.85 -25.56
CA ARG A 234 -6.43 -9.91 -25.85
C ARG A 234 -7.88 -9.43 -25.70
N VAL A 235 -8.27 -8.44 -26.50
CA VAL A 235 -9.60 -8.46 -27.10
C VAL A 235 -9.41 -9.23 -28.41
N ARG A 236 -9.80 -10.51 -28.40
CA ARG A 236 -10.01 -11.24 -29.65
C ARG A 236 -10.92 -10.37 -30.50
N SER A 237 -10.37 -9.87 -31.61
CA SER A 237 -11.13 -9.59 -32.82
C SER A 237 -11.92 -10.86 -33.14
N THR A 238 -13.12 -10.95 -32.59
CA THR A 238 -14.19 -11.75 -33.15
C THR A 238 -15.15 -10.74 -33.71
N LEU A 239 -14.97 -10.55 -35.03
CA LEU A 239 -16.01 -10.20 -36.00
C LEU A 239 -17.38 -10.72 -35.58
#